data_AF-A0A4Y9RCJ0-F1
#
_entry.id   AF-A0A4Y9RCJ0-F1
#
_cell.length_a   1.000
_cell.length_b   1.000
_cell.length_c   1.000
_cell.angle_alpha   90.00
_cell.angle_beta   90.00
_cell.angle_gamma   90.00
#
_symmetry.space_group_name_H-M   'P 1'
#
loop_
_entity.id
_entity.type
_entity.pdbx_description
1 polymer ?
#
loop_
_entity_poly.entity_id
_entity_poly.type
_entity_poly.pdbx_seq_one_letter_code
_entity_poly.pdbx_strand_id
1 'polypeptide(L)'
;MIAYAAAVLLSLVSGQAQPSQDGPIATANRAESGESERTREALAYARDLPPGAPREDYPLVAWCEALVSGHVAAGESLSNPDELDREIMRLGRLEAADFRAALTAAETRATPAQKTAAAAAAAEARAKWAPVLANEDEAARSQVFGLFYGLPGRCEHAARRVRGNVTTPPATLSDVGLDETGAPST
;
A
#
# COMPACT_ATOMS: atom_id res chain seq x y z
N MET A 1 47.34 9.04 65.18
CA MET A 1 46.04 9.43 64.60
C MET A 1 46.33 10.24 63.35
N ILE A 2 46.23 9.63 62.17
CA ILE A 2 46.46 10.29 60.87
C ILE A 2 45.17 10.10 60.07
N ALA A 3 44.51 11.22 59.75
CA ALA A 3 43.26 11.25 59.02
C ALA A 3 43.52 11.12 57.52
N TYR A 4 42.85 10.17 56.86
CA TYR A 4 42.83 10.02 55.40
C TYR A 4 41.85 11.03 54.79
N ALA A 5 42.33 11.88 53.89
CA ALA A 5 41.50 12.72 53.03
C ALA A 5 41.12 11.93 51.77
N ALA A 6 39.83 11.73 51.53
CA ALA A 6 39.31 11.09 50.32
C ALA A 6 39.19 12.14 49.19
N ALA A 7 39.92 11.93 48.09
CA ALA A 7 39.77 12.71 46.87
C ALA A 7 38.63 12.12 46.02
N VAL A 8 37.57 12.91 45.80
CA VAL A 8 36.46 12.58 44.90
C VAL A 8 36.82 13.03 43.49
N LEU A 9 36.92 12.09 42.56
CA LEU A 9 37.04 12.32 41.11
C LEU A 9 35.68 12.80 40.56
N LEU A 10 35.62 14.05 40.09
CA LEU A 10 34.49 14.56 39.31
C LEU A 10 34.58 14.02 37.87
N SER A 11 33.69 13.09 37.52
CA SER A 11 33.47 12.70 36.13
C SER A 11 32.66 13.79 35.42
N LEU A 12 33.26 14.42 34.42
CA LEU A 12 32.58 15.34 33.49
C LEU A 12 31.64 14.51 32.60
N VAL A 13 30.35 14.52 32.93
CA VAL A 13 29.28 14.03 32.05
C VAL A 13 29.04 15.10 31.00
N SER A 14 29.44 14.83 29.76
CA SER A 14 29.03 15.59 28.58
C SER A 14 27.52 15.39 28.40
N GLY A 15 26.72 16.36 28.85
CA GLY A 15 25.28 16.38 28.64
C GLY A 15 24.95 16.52 27.16
N GLN A 16 24.50 15.44 26.53
CA GLN A 16 23.76 15.54 25.27
C GLN A 16 22.39 16.13 25.61
N ALA A 17 22.10 17.33 25.10
CA ALA A 17 20.79 17.94 25.24
C ALA A 17 19.73 17.03 24.60
N GLN A 18 18.86 16.44 25.42
CA GLN A 18 17.65 15.79 24.94
C GLN A 18 16.77 16.86 24.26
N PRO A 19 16.31 16.64 23.02
CA PRO A 19 15.31 17.53 22.43
C PRO A 19 14.04 17.49 23.29
N SER A 20 13.58 18.66 23.74
CA SER A 20 12.36 18.75 24.55
C SER A 20 11.17 18.24 23.75
N GLN A 21 10.51 17.20 24.25
CA GLN A 21 9.34 16.60 23.59
C GLN A 21 8.02 17.35 23.85
N ASP A 22 8.04 18.47 24.59
CA ASP A 22 6.86 19.27 24.93
C ASP A 22 6.49 20.34 23.88
N GLY A 23 6.81 20.09 22.61
CA GLY A 23 6.31 20.89 21.49
C GLY A 23 5.08 20.24 20.85
N PRO A 24 4.20 21.01 20.18
CA PRO A 24 3.12 20.39 19.39
C PRO A 24 3.73 19.41 18.38
N ILE A 25 3.23 18.16 18.37
CA ILE A 25 3.64 17.15 17.38
C ILE A 25 3.27 17.69 16.01
N ALA A 26 4.26 18.15 15.25
CA ALA A 26 4.08 18.53 13.86
C ALA A 26 3.91 17.25 13.02
N THR A 27 2.67 16.83 12.81
CA THR A 27 2.32 15.68 11.95
C THR A 27 2.35 16.00 10.46
N ALA A 28 2.49 17.27 10.08
CA ALA A 28 2.47 17.70 8.69
C ALA A 28 3.55 18.77 8.49
N ASN A 29 4.69 18.40 7.89
CA ASN A 29 5.57 19.29 7.11
C ASN A 29 6.94 18.69 6.74
N ARG A 30 7.22 17.43 7.11
CA ARG A 30 8.37 16.73 6.53
C ARG A 30 7.85 15.73 5.51
N ALA A 31 8.35 15.84 4.28
CA ALA A 31 8.32 14.73 3.35
C ALA A 31 8.85 13.48 4.09
N GLU A 32 8.23 12.35 3.82
CA GLU A 32 8.64 11.09 4.42
C GLU A 32 10.14 10.82 4.18
N SER A 33 10.80 10.21 5.17
CA SER A 33 12.19 9.81 4.98
C SER A 33 12.26 8.65 3.99
N GLY A 34 13.31 8.61 3.15
CA GLY A 34 13.54 7.48 2.25
C GLY A 34 13.69 6.14 3.00
N GLU A 35 14.10 6.16 4.27
CA GLU A 35 14.13 4.98 5.13
C GLU A 35 12.72 4.48 5.47
N SER A 36 11.80 5.38 5.87
CA SER A 36 10.40 5.04 6.10
C SER A 36 9.74 4.48 4.83
N GLU A 37 9.99 5.10 3.68
CA GLU A 37 9.49 4.61 2.39
C GLU A 37 10.00 3.19 2.09
N ARG A 38 11.30 2.96 2.29
CA ARG A 38 11.93 1.65 2.11
C ARG A 38 11.35 0.60 3.06
N THR A 39 11.13 0.92 4.32
CA THR A 39 10.54 0.00 5.31
C THR A 39 9.11 -0.37 4.93
N ARG A 40 8.26 0.61 4.56
CA ARG A 40 6.89 0.32 4.12
C ARG A 40 6.85 -0.48 2.83
N GLU A 41 7.74 -0.20 1.89
CA GLU A 41 7.86 -1.00 0.66
C GLU A 41 8.30 -2.44 0.95
N ALA A 42 9.27 -2.65 1.84
CA ALA A 42 9.66 -3.99 2.25
C ALA A 42 8.48 -4.76 2.86
N LEU A 43 7.69 -4.14 3.74
CA LEU A 43 6.48 -4.75 4.31
C LEU A 43 5.44 -5.09 3.25
N ALA A 44 5.18 -4.18 2.30
CA ALA A 44 4.21 -4.39 1.22
C ALA A 44 4.64 -5.54 0.27
N TYR A 45 5.94 -5.69 0.01
CA TYR A 45 6.47 -6.73 -0.88
C TYR A 45 6.79 -8.05 -0.17
N ALA A 46 6.88 -8.08 1.16
CA ALA A 46 7.13 -9.32 1.89
C ALA A 46 5.92 -10.26 1.97
N ARG A 47 4.72 -9.74 1.74
CA ARG A 47 3.49 -10.53 1.81
C ARG A 47 3.15 -11.17 0.47
N ASP A 48 2.65 -12.39 0.55
CA ASP A 48 2.15 -13.11 -0.62
C ASP A 48 0.93 -12.39 -1.20
N LEU A 49 0.89 -12.36 -2.52
CA LEU A 49 -0.26 -11.86 -3.24
C LEU A 49 -1.35 -12.94 -3.30
N PRO A 50 -2.63 -12.55 -3.36
CA PRO A 50 -3.71 -13.51 -3.52
C PRO A 50 -3.59 -14.29 -4.84
N PRO A 51 -4.17 -15.49 -4.93
CA PRO A 51 -4.13 -16.28 -6.16
C PRO A 51 -4.62 -15.52 -7.40
N GLY A 52 -3.86 -15.64 -8.49
CA GLY A 52 -4.13 -14.97 -9.77
C GLY A 52 -3.67 -13.50 -9.84
N ALA A 53 -3.05 -12.95 -8.79
CA ALA A 53 -2.41 -11.64 -8.88
C ALA A 53 -1.01 -11.74 -9.53
N PRO A 54 -0.68 -10.87 -10.51
CA PRO A 54 0.66 -10.82 -11.11
C PRO A 54 1.73 -10.39 -10.10
N ARG A 55 2.97 -10.86 -10.26
CA ARG A 55 4.07 -10.48 -9.35
C ARG A 55 4.77 -9.19 -9.79
N GLU A 56 4.73 -8.91 -11.09
CA GLU A 56 5.35 -7.73 -11.71
C GLU A 56 4.46 -6.49 -11.56
N ASP A 57 5.07 -5.34 -11.27
CA ASP A 57 4.33 -4.14 -10.86
C ASP A 57 3.33 -3.64 -11.93
N TYR A 58 3.72 -3.57 -13.20
CA TYR A 58 2.86 -3.04 -14.27
C TYR A 58 1.58 -3.87 -14.46
N PRO A 59 1.63 -5.20 -14.66
CA PRO A 59 0.42 -6.01 -14.71
C PRO A 59 -0.31 -6.10 -13.37
N LEU A 60 0.37 -6.04 -12.22
CA LEU A 60 -0.27 -5.99 -10.91
C LEU A 60 -1.14 -4.75 -10.76
N VAL A 61 -0.66 -3.57 -11.15
CA VAL A 61 -1.44 -2.32 -11.09
C VAL A 61 -2.72 -2.41 -11.93
N ALA A 62 -2.65 -3.02 -13.13
CA ALA A 62 -3.83 -3.23 -13.97
C ALA A 62 -4.83 -4.22 -13.36
N TRP A 63 -4.34 -5.23 -12.64
CA TRP A 63 -5.15 -6.16 -11.88
C TRP A 63 -5.85 -5.49 -10.68
N CYS A 64 -5.12 -4.66 -9.91
CA CYS A 64 -5.66 -3.90 -8.78
C CYS A 64 -6.74 -2.91 -9.24
N GLU A 65 -6.49 -2.18 -10.34
CA GLU A 65 -7.48 -1.29 -10.98
C GLU A 65 -8.78 -2.02 -11.31
N ALA A 66 -8.66 -3.17 -11.99
CA ALA A 66 -9.81 -3.95 -12.43
C ALA A 66 -10.64 -4.48 -11.27
N LEU A 67 -10.01 -4.80 -10.14
CA LEU A 67 -10.72 -5.26 -8.96
C LEU A 67 -11.51 -4.15 -8.27
N VAL A 68 -10.90 -2.99 -8.07
CA VAL A 68 -11.59 -1.83 -7.47
C VAL A 68 -12.73 -1.37 -8.37
N SER A 69 -12.48 -1.26 -9.68
CA SER A 69 -13.53 -0.93 -10.66
C SER A 69 -14.68 -1.94 -10.66
N GLY A 70 -14.41 -3.23 -10.42
CA GLY A 70 -15.44 -4.25 -10.28
C GLY A 70 -16.23 -4.17 -8.97
N HIS A 71 -15.59 -3.78 -7.86
CA HIS A 71 -16.28 -3.49 -6.61
C HIS A 71 -17.22 -2.29 -6.73
N VAL A 72 -16.77 -1.23 -7.42
CA VAL A 72 -17.62 -0.09 -7.79
C VAL A 72 -18.81 -0.55 -8.63
N ALA A 73 -18.59 -1.38 -9.65
CA ALA A 73 -19.67 -1.91 -10.49
C ALA A 73 -20.68 -2.75 -9.70
N ALA A 74 -20.24 -3.49 -8.67
CA ALA A 74 -21.14 -4.20 -7.77
C ALA A 74 -22.05 -3.24 -6.99
N GLY A 75 -21.51 -2.15 -6.46
CA GLY A 75 -22.31 -1.09 -5.81
C GLY A 75 -23.27 -0.39 -6.78
N GLU A 76 -22.83 -0.10 -8.00
CA GLU A 76 -23.65 0.53 -9.05
C GLU A 76 -24.79 -0.38 -9.54
N SER A 77 -24.72 -1.69 -9.25
CA SER A 77 -25.78 -2.66 -9.58
C SER A 77 -26.95 -2.70 -8.58
N LEU A 78 -26.87 -1.93 -7.49
CA LEU A 78 -27.90 -1.91 -6.44
C LEU A 78 -28.98 -0.88 -6.78
N SER A 79 -30.25 -1.20 -6.48
CA SER A 79 -31.37 -0.33 -6.86
C SER A 79 -31.45 0.93 -6.00
N ASN A 80 -31.11 0.84 -4.71
CA ASN A 80 -31.21 1.94 -3.75
C ASN A 80 -29.99 1.99 -2.81
N PRO A 81 -28.78 2.35 -3.31
CA PRO A 81 -27.62 2.52 -2.44
C PRO A 81 -27.87 3.64 -1.43
N ASP A 82 -27.39 3.48 -0.20
CA ASP A 82 -27.45 4.53 0.82
C ASP A 82 -26.33 5.58 0.64
N GLU A 83 -26.15 6.49 1.61
CA GLU A 83 -25.10 7.51 1.54
C GLU A 83 -23.69 6.93 1.68
N LEU A 84 -23.52 5.93 2.54
CA LEU A 84 -22.25 5.25 2.74
C LEU A 84 -21.87 4.47 1.48
N ASP A 85 -22.82 3.76 0.86
CA ASP A 85 -22.61 3.04 -0.39
C ASP A 85 -22.12 3.98 -1.50
N ARG A 86 -22.76 5.15 -1.63
CA ARG A 86 -22.35 6.18 -2.60
C ARG A 86 -20.95 6.71 -2.34
N GLU A 87 -20.60 6.91 -1.08
CA GLU A 87 -19.27 7.37 -0.70
C GLU A 87 -18.21 6.31 -0.98
N ILE A 88 -18.47 5.06 -0.66
CA ILE A 88 -17.60 3.92 -0.98
C ILE A 88 -17.37 3.84 -2.49
N MET A 89 -18.43 3.93 -3.31
CA MET A 89 -18.28 3.96 -4.77
C MET A 89 -17.47 5.17 -5.25
N ARG A 90 -17.63 6.34 -4.63
CA ARG A 90 -16.85 7.54 -4.96
C ARG A 90 -15.37 7.34 -4.65
N LEU A 91 -15.04 6.80 -3.48
CA LEU A 91 -13.67 6.50 -3.07
C LEU A 91 -13.04 5.43 -3.99
N GLY A 92 -13.76 4.35 -4.28
CA GLY A 92 -13.30 3.31 -5.21
C GLY A 92 -13.03 3.87 -6.63
N ARG A 93 -13.87 4.78 -7.13
CA ARG A 93 -13.60 5.44 -8.42
C ARG A 93 -12.32 6.29 -8.41
N LEU A 94 -12.03 6.97 -7.29
CA LEU A 94 -10.79 7.74 -7.13
C LEU A 94 -9.57 6.82 -7.08
N GLU A 95 -9.64 5.73 -6.32
CA GLU A 95 -8.56 4.75 -6.22
C GLU A 95 -8.28 4.07 -7.58
N ALA A 96 -9.33 3.64 -8.29
CA ALA A 96 -9.19 3.12 -9.64
C ALA A 96 -8.60 4.16 -10.61
N ALA A 97 -8.93 5.44 -10.44
CA ALA A 97 -8.33 6.53 -11.22
C ALA A 97 -6.84 6.68 -10.95
N ASP A 98 -6.39 6.53 -9.69
CA ASP A 98 -4.97 6.58 -9.33
C ASP A 98 -4.16 5.44 -9.96
N PHE A 99 -4.72 4.23 -10.02
CA PHE A 99 -4.10 3.11 -10.73
C PHE A 99 -4.04 3.35 -12.24
N ARG A 100 -5.13 3.82 -12.86
CA ARG A 100 -5.12 4.20 -14.29
C ARG A 100 -4.09 5.29 -14.58
N ALA A 101 -4.00 6.31 -13.73
CA ALA A 101 -3.01 7.37 -13.87
C ALA A 101 -1.56 6.83 -13.78
N ALA A 102 -1.30 5.86 -12.91
CA ALA A 102 0.01 5.21 -12.84
C ALA A 102 0.33 4.43 -14.14
N LEU A 103 -0.62 3.67 -14.68
CA LEU A 103 -0.45 2.96 -15.96
C LEU A 103 -0.21 3.92 -17.12
N THR A 104 -1.01 4.99 -17.24
CA THR A 104 -0.85 6.02 -18.28
C THR A 104 0.50 6.71 -18.18
N ALA A 105 0.96 7.08 -16.98
CA ALA A 105 2.28 7.67 -16.78
C ALA A 105 3.43 6.74 -17.20
N ALA A 106 3.19 5.43 -17.20
CA ALA A 106 4.15 4.40 -17.58
C ALA A 106 3.99 3.85 -19.00
N GLU A 107 2.99 4.32 -19.75
CA GLU A 107 2.57 3.68 -20.99
C GLU A 107 3.67 3.67 -22.07
N THR A 108 4.45 4.76 -22.17
CA THR A 108 5.49 4.92 -23.20
C THR A 108 6.73 4.08 -22.93
N ARG A 109 6.91 3.62 -21.69
CA ARG A 109 8.06 2.83 -21.22
C ARG A 109 7.72 1.36 -20.95
N ALA A 110 6.44 1.01 -20.91
CA ALA A 110 6.00 -0.37 -20.84
C ALA A 110 6.25 -1.11 -22.16
N THR A 111 6.87 -2.28 -22.08
CA THR A 111 7.11 -3.16 -23.24
C THR A 111 5.79 -3.74 -23.77
N PRO A 112 5.73 -4.20 -25.03
CA PRO A 112 4.55 -4.89 -25.55
C PRO A 112 4.14 -6.09 -24.69
N ALA A 113 5.10 -6.86 -24.18
CA ALA A 113 4.84 -8.00 -23.31
C ALA A 113 4.19 -7.57 -21.98
N GLN A 114 4.65 -6.47 -21.37
CA GLN A 114 4.06 -5.92 -20.15
C GLN A 114 2.63 -5.42 -20.39
N LYS A 115 2.35 -4.79 -21.53
CA LYS A 115 0.99 -4.34 -21.90
C LYS A 115 0.04 -5.51 -22.10
N THR A 116 0.49 -6.57 -22.79
CA THR A 116 -0.29 -7.81 -22.95
C THR A 116 -0.56 -8.48 -21.62
N ALA A 117 0.44 -8.60 -20.75
CA ALA A 117 0.27 -9.18 -19.41
C ALA A 117 -0.69 -8.35 -18.56
N ALA A 118 -0.61 -7.02 -18.62
CA ALA A 118 -1.53 -6.12 -17.91
C ALA A 118 -2.97 -6.25 -18.40
N ALA A 119 -3.18 -6.32 -19.71
CA ALA A 119 -4.51 -6.53 -20.29
C ALA A 119 -5.10 -7.88 -19.85
N ALA A 120 -4.31 -8.95 -19.87
CA ALA A 120 -4.72 -10.28 -19.42
C ALA A 120 -5.07 -10.29 -17.92
N ALA A 121 -4.21 -9.70 -17.09
CA ALA A 121 -4.43 -9.63 -15.64
C ALA A 121 -5.69 -8.82 -15.29
N ALA A 122 -5.92 -7.69 -15.98
CA ALA A 122 -7.12 -6.91 -15.80
C ALA A 122 -8.38 -7.65 -16.28
N ALA A 123 -8.30 -8.43 -17.36
CA ALA A 123 -9.40 -9.26 -17.82
C ALA A 123 -9.74 -10.37 -16.82
N GLU A 124 -8.74 -11.06 -16.27
CA GLU A 124 -8.92 -12.07 -15.23
C GLU A 124 -9.56 -11.48 -13.97
N ALA A 125 -9.08 -10.32 -13.51
CA ALA A 125 -9.66 -9.61 -12.38
C ALA A 125 -11.13 -9.23 -12.62
N ARG A 126 -11.48 -8.70 -13.81
CA ARG A 126 -12.88 -8.39 -14.16
C ARG A 126 -13.75 -9.65 -14.21
N ALA A 127 -13.22 -10.77 -14.67
CA ALA A 127 -13.96 -12.04 -14.73
C ALA A 127 -14.39 -12.53 -13.33
N LYS A 128 -13.64 -12.19 -12.26
CA LYS A 128 -14.02 -12.52 -10.88
C LYS A 128 -15.33 -11.84 -10.44
N TRP A 129 -15.66 -10.69 -11.03
CA TRP A 129 -16.90 -9.96 -10.74
C TRP A 129 -18.09 -10.38 -11.58
N ALA A 130 -17.86 -11.07 -12.71
CA ALA A 130 -18.94 -11.46 -13.62
C ALA A 130 -20.06 -12.28 -12.94
N PRO A 131 -19.76 -13.27 -12.07
CA PRO A 131 -20.81 -14.00 -11.34
C PRO A 131 -21.63 -13.12 -10.39
N VAL A 132 -20.99 -12.11 -9.76
CA VAL A 132 -21.67 -11.19 -8.85
C VAL A 132 -22.62 -10.29 -9.63
N LEU A 133 -22.14 -9.71 -10.73
CA LEU A 133 -22.92 -8.80 -11.57
C LEU A 133 -24.07 -9.50 -12.32
N ALA A 134 -23.93 -10.80 -12.61
CA ALA A 134 -24.98 -11.60 -13.24
C ALA A 134 -26.01 -12.15 -12.24
N ASN A 135 -25.77 -12.03 -10.93
CA ASN A 135 -26.69 -12.54 -9.92
C ASN A 135 -27.92 -11.62 -9.82
N GLU A 136 -29.12 -12.14 -10.06
CA GLU A 136 -30.37 -11.37 -9.98
C GLU A 136 -30.77 -11.03 -8.53
N ASP A 137 -30.27 -11.79 -7.53
CA ASP A 137 -30.51 -11.52 -6.12
C ASP A 137 -29.73 -10.28 -5.65
N GLU A 138 -30.45 -9.17 -5.51
CA GLU A 138 -29.89 -7.89 -5.04
C GLU A 138 -29.35 -7.98 -3.61
N ALA A 139 -29.97 -8.77 -2.72
CA ALA A 139 -29.47 -8.91 -1.35
C ALA A 139 -28.09 -9.60 -1.34
N ALA A 140 -27.90 -10.59 -2.21
CA ALA A 140 -26.60 -11.22 -2.40
C ALA A 140 -25.55 -10.25 -2.99
N ARG A 141 -25.92 -9.43 -3.99
CA ARG A 141 -25.01 -8.41 -4.54
C ARG A 141 -24.64 -7.36 -3.48
N SER A 142 -25.63 -6.90 -2.71
CA SER A 142 -25.43 -5.94 -1.61
C SER A 142 -24.51 -6.51 -0.54
N GLN A 143 -24.68 -7.79 -0.16
CA GLN A 143 -23.79 -8.45 0.79
C GLN A 143 -22.34 -8.48 0.28
N VAL A 144 -22.13 -8.83 -1.00
CA VAL A 144 -20.78 -8.84 -1.60
C VAL A 144 -20.18 -7.44 -1.67
N PHE A 145 -20.96 -6.42 -2.04
CA PHE A 145 -20.50 -5.03 -2.04
C PHE A 145 -20.10 -4.56 -0.63
N GLY A 146 -20.88 -4.94 0.39
CA GLY A 146 -20.59 -4.64 1.79
C GLY A 146 -19.36 -5.36 2.36
N LEU A 147 -18.85 -6.40 1.70
CA LEU A 147 -17.54 -6.95 2.02
C LEU A 147 -16.47 -5.98 1.52
N PHE A 148 -15.79 -5.31 2.46
CA PHE A 148 -14.73 -4.37 2.14
C PHE A 148 -13.69 -5.01 1.22
N TYR A 149 -13.45 -4.40 0.06
CA TYR A 149 -12.43 -4.84 -0.87
C TYR A 149 -11.08 -4.21 -0.51
N GLY A 150 -10.43 -4.75 0.53
CA GLY A 150 -9.07 -4.36 0.88
C GLY A 150 -8.08 -4.92 -0.14
N LEU A 151 -7.47 -4.05 -0.95
CA LEU A 151 -6.36 -4.47 -1.79
C LEU A 151 -5.13 -4.80 -0.93
N PRO A 152 -4.28 -5.74 -1.38
CA PRO A 152 -2.96 -5.91 -0.76
C PRO A 152 -2.20 -4.59 -0.85
N GLY A 153 -1.55 -4.16 0.23
CA GLY A 153 -0.76 -2.91 0.25
C GLY A 153 0.33 -2.84 -0.84
N ARG A 154 0.68 -3.97 -1.46
CA ARG A 154 1.54 -3.98 -2.66
C ARG A 154 0.91 -3.23 -3.83
N CYS A 155 -0.41 -3.16 -3.99
CA CYS A 155 -1.07 -2.48 -5.10
C CYS A 155 -0.67 -1.00 -5.19
N GLU A 156 -0.77 -0.25 -4.10
CA GLU A 156 -0.41 1.17 -4.05
C GLU A 156 1.10 1.38 -4.20
N HIS A 157 1.91 0.48 -3.62
CA HIS A 157 3.37 0.53 -3.78
C HIS A 157 3.81 0.25 -5.22
N ALA A 158 3.20 -0.75 -5.88
CA ALA A 158 3.44 -1.04 -7.30
C ALA A 158 3.00 0.15 -8.17
N ALA A 159 1.87 0.78 -7.87
CA ALA A 159 1.40 1.96 -8.59
C ALA A 159 2.39 3.13 -8.47
N ARG A 160 2.93 3.39 -7.27
CA ARG A 160 3.99 4.39 -7.06
C ARG A 160 5.22 4.07 -7.89
N ARG A 161 5.72 2.83 -7.84
CA ARG A 161 6.92 2.40 -8.58
C ARG A 161 6.72 2.49 -10.09
N VAL A 162 5.57 2.04 -10.57
CA VAL A 162 5.15 2.16 -11.97
C VAL A 162 5.08 3.62 -12.35
N ARG A 163 4.45 4.51 -11.58
CA ARG A 163 4.39 5.94 -11.90
C ARG A 163 5.78 6.60 -11.92
N GLY A 164 6.62 6.30 -10.93
CA GLY A 164 7.93 6.90 -10.72
C GLY A 164 9.10 6.29 -11.50
N ASN A 165 8.84 5.30 -12.37
CA ASN A 165 9.89 4.54 -13.07
C ASN A 165 10.94 3.91 -12.12
N VAL A 166 10.48 3.43 -10.97
CA VAL A 166 11.35 2.75 -10.00
C VAL A 166 11.59 1.31 -10.48
N THR A 167 12.80 1.05 -10.97
CA THR A 167 13.21 -0.26 -11.48
C THR A 167 14.09 -1.03 -10.50
N THR A 168 14.61 -0.38 -9.46
CA THR A 168 15.37 -1.03 -8.40
C THR A 168 14.46 -1.99 -7.62
N PRO A 169 14.85 -3.25 -7.40
CA PRO A 169 14.07 -4.18 -6.59
C PRO A 169 13.71 -3.58 -5.21
N PRO A 170 12.51 -3.85 -4.67
CA PRO A 170 12.16 -3.48 -3.31
C PRO A 170 13.17 -4.05 -2.30
N ALA A 171 13.40 -3.32 -1.22
CA ALA A 171 14.17 -3.85 -0.09
C ALA A 171 13.47 -5.08 0.51
N THR A 172 14.24 -6.05 1.01
CA THR A 172 13.73 -7.15 1.82
C THR A 172 13.49 -6.70 3.26
N LEU A 173 12.77 -7.49 4.06
CA LEU A 173 12.61 -7.23 5.50
C LEU A 173 13.98 -7.14 6.21
N SER A 174 14.90 -8.04 5.88
CA SER A 174 16.26 -8.04 6.43
C SER A 174 17.04 -6.75 6.07
N ASP A 175 16.90 -6.25 4.83
CA ASP A 175 17.56 -5.01 4.40
C ASP A 175 17.12 -3.76 5.17
N VAL A 176 15.95 -3.82 5.83
CA VAL A 176 15.39 -2.73 6.64
C VAL A 176 15.38 -3.06 8.14
N GLY A 177 16.12 -4.10 8.55
CA GLY A 177 16.26 -4.48 9.96
C GLY A 177 14.99 -5.08 10.57
N LEU A 178 14.15 -5.73 9.76
CA LEU A 178 12.95 -6.43 10.21
C LEU A 178 13.08 -7.95 10.05
N ASP A 179 12.45 -8.69 10.97
CA ASP A 179 12.27 -10.14 10.89
C ASP A 179 11.13 -10.51 9.92
N GLU A 180 10.87 -11.81 9.75
CA GLU A 180 9.81 -12.34 8.85
C GLU A 180 8.38 -11.90 9.22
N THR A 181 8.16 -11.56 10.49
CA THR A 181 6.88 -11.03 10.98
C THR A 181 6.73 -9.54 10.69
N GLY A 182 7.83 -8.85 10.37
CA GLY A 182 7.89 -7.40 10.18
C GLY A 182 8.18 -6.64 11.48
N ALA A 183 8.64 -7.33 12.52
CA ALA A 183 9.10 -6.73 13.77
C ALA A 183 10.60 -6.41 13.70
N PRO A 184 11.12 -5.46 14.51
CA PRO A 184 12.55 -5.16 14.54
C PRO A 184 13.40 -6.40 14.86
N SER A 185 14.40 -6.68 14.03
CA SER A 185 15.38 -7.73 14.28
C SER A 185 16.21 -7.38 15.52
N THR A 186 16.30 -8.31 16.48
CA THR A 186 17.16 -8.19 17.68
C THR A 186 18.63 -8.47 17.39
#